data_AF-A0A970PP60-F1
#
_entry.id   AF-A0A970PP60-F1
#
_cell.length_a   1.000
_cell.length_b   1.000
_cell.length_c   1.000
_cell.angle_alpha   90.00
_cell.angle_beta   90.00
_cell.angle_gamma   90.00
#
_symmetry.space_group_name_H-M   'P 1'
#
loop_
_entity.id
_entity.type
_entity.pdbx_description
1 polymer ?
#
loop_
_entity_poly.entity_id
_entity_poly.type
_entity_poly.pdbx_seq_one_letter_code
_entity_poly.pdbx_strand_id
1 'polypeptide(L)'
;MNKRLLAIVIILAALALTACQPAGDTPAADTATPTPTAVSQPNPMDLPTDPPVIEGVPEGYDPASEEDAGLITAETQVDELGIPLYAGATPIPLDPIDMPTPTPRQALTFTYTPYTATNLGLTFESAAGYTVDDSQPDTYILTEPPEQMKDNVSVQFVLQSSTVAANYALNSLSQDVRTYAADLGKVNYKEWRLYDTAERTLMGQRGYYINYRGVMHDDTVVRGRVHMALMPNNRVLMLHFVCPANFNSDYTGVYSHIRDTIKAL
;
A
#
# COMPACT_ATOMS: atom_id res chain seq x y z
N MET A 1 42.12 10.15 -20.58
CA MET A 1 42.38 8.71 -20.30
C MET A 1 42.03 7.91 -21.55
N ASN A 2 43.02 7.25 -22.18
CA ASN A 2 42.85 6.65 -23.50
C ASN A 2 41.94 5.41 -23.44
N LYS A 3 40.90 5.37 -24.30
CA LYS A 3 39.90 4.29 -24.37
C LYS A 3 40.49 2.88 -24.56
N ARG A 4 41.73 2.80 -25.07
CA ARG A 4 42.50 1.55 -25.21
C ARG A 4 43.09 1.03 -23.90
N LEU A 5 43.35 1.92 -22.93
CA LEU A 5 43.86 1.54 -21.60
C LEU A 5 42.73 0.97 -20.73
N LEU A 6 41.50 1.46 -20.89
CA LEU A 6 40.32 1.00 -20.15
C LEU A 6 39.91 -0.43 -20.55
N ALA A 7 40.04 -0.78 -21.85
CA ALA A 7 39.69 -2.11 -22.35
C ALA A 7 40.64 -3.21 -21.83
N ILE A 8 41.92 -2.90 -21.63
CA ILE A 8 42.92 -3.85 -21.14
C ILE A 8 42.70 -4.15 -19.64
N VAL A 9 42.29 -3.14 -18.86
CA VAL A 9 42.00 -3.31 -17.42
C VAL A 9 40.74 -4.15 -17.20
N ILE A 10 39.74 -4.04 -18.08
CA ILE A 10 38.50 -4.84 -17.98
C ILE A 10 38.75 -6.31 -18.34
N ILE A 11 39.62 -6.61 -19.31
CA ILE A 11 39.95 -7.99 -19.68
C ILE A 11 40.82 -8.66 -18.60
N LEU A 12 41.73 -7.91 -17.95
CA LEU A 12 42.57 -8.46 -16.89
C LEU A 12 41.78 -8.73 -15.59
N ALA A 13 40.71 -7.98 -15.33
CA ALA A 13 39.83 -8.19 -14.18
C ALA A 13 38.90 -9.40 -14.36
N ALA A 14 38.53 -9.76 -15.60
CA ALA A 14 37.64 -10.89 -15.88
C ALA A 14 38.33 -12.27 -15.76
N LEU A 15 39.66 -12.34 -15.87
CA LEU A 15 40.44 -13.57 -15.73
C LEU A 15 40.85 -13.90 -14.29
N ALA A 16 40.61 -13.00 -13.33
CA ALA A 16 40.99 -13.18 -11.93
C ALA A 16 39.89 -13.79 -11.03
N LEU A 17 38.71 -14.13 -11.59
CA LEU A 17 37.58 -14.70 -10.84
C LEU A 17 37.40 -16.22 -11.01
N THR A 18 38.28 -16.92 -11.70
CA THR A 18 38.22 -18.39 -11.86
C THR A 18 39.41 -19.06 -11.18
N ALA A 19 39.48 -19.00 -9.86
CA ALA A 19 40.36 -19.84 -9.06
C ALA A 19 39.86 -19.93 -7.62
N CYS A 20 39.03 -20.94 -7.33
CA CYS A 20 38.89 -21.58 -6.02
C CYS A 20 37.90 -22.75 -6.14
N GLN A 21 38.41 -23.95 -6.44
CA GLN A 21 37.73 -25.20 -6.10
C GLN A 21 38.35 -25.75 -4.80
N PRO A 22 37.54 -26.12 -3.80
CA PRO A 22 37.94 -27.13 -2.84
C PRO A 22 37.55 -28.52 -3.34
N ALA A 23 38.46 -29.48 -3.10
CA ALA A 23 38.31 -30.89 -3.34
C ALA A 23 37.54 -31.60 -2.21
N GLY A 24 36.91 -32.73 -2.54
CA GLY A 24 36.51 -33.79 -1.59
C GLY A 24 35.05 -33.77 -1.17
N ASP A 25 34.24 -34.68 -1.71
CA ASP A 25 33.81 -35.90 -1.00
C ASP A 25 32.72 -36.63 -1.78
N THR A 26 32.87 -37.96 -1.89
CA THR A 26 31.93 -38.84 -2.58
C THR A 26 30.93 -39.37 -1.56
N PRO A 27 29.61 -39.19 -1.72
CA PRO A 27 28.63 -39.92 -0.92
C PRO A 27 28.38 -41.32 -1.50
N ALA A 28 28.26 -42.29 -0.61
CA ALA A 28 28.02 -43.69 -0.88
C ALA A 28 26.66 -43.97 -1.53
N ALA A 29 26.57 -45.12 -2.21
CA ALA A 29 25.43 -45.61 -2.96
C ALA A 29 24.13 -45.72 -2.12
N ASP A 30 23.04 -45.20 -2.68
CA ASP A 30 21.69 -45.35 -2.15
C ASP A 30 21.20 -46.79 -2.31
N THR A 31 20.66 -47.32 -1.20
CA THR A 31 20.05 -48.65 -1.14
C THR A 31 18.57 -48.53 -1.50
N ALA A 32 18.10 -49.31 -2.47
CA ALA A 32 16.71 -49.31 -2.90
C ALA A 32 15.76 -49.75 -1.76
N THR A 33 14.75 -48.92 -1.46
CA THR A 33 13.62 -49.25 -0.58
C THR A 33 12.41 -49.63 -1.45
N PRO A 34 11.68 -50.73 -1.16
CA PRO A 34 10.54 -51.16 -1.97
C PRO A 34 9.29 -50.27 -1.74
N THR A 35 8.63 -49.90 -2.84
CA THR A 35 7.36 -49.17 -2.88
C THR A 35 6.19 -50.01 -2.32
N PRO A 36 5.30 -49.46 -1.48
CA PRO A 36 4.10 -50.17 -1.04
C PRO A 36 3.02 -50.22 -2.13
N THR A 37 2.39 -51.37 -2.31
CA THR A 37 1.29 -51.63 -3.24
C THR A 37 0.02 -50.86 -2.86
N ALA A 38 -0.58 -50.14 -3.80
CA ALA A 38 -1.86 -49.47 -3.61
C ALA A 38 -3.02 -50.48 -3.52
N VAL A 39 -3.88 -50.33 -2.52
CA VAL A 39 -5.12 -51.11 -2.38
C VAL A 39 -6.23 -50.42 -3.19
N SER A 40 -6.91 -51.17 -4.06
CA SER A 40 -8.00 -50.65 -4.90
C SER A 40 -9.24 -50.33 -4.06
N GLN A 41 -9.78 -49.12 -4.23
CA GLN A 41 -11.03 -48.64 -3.65
C GLN A 41 -12.19 -48.92 -4.64
N PRO A 42 -13.35 -49.45 -4.19
CA PRO A 42 -14.47 -49.77 -5.09
C PRO A 42 -15.14 -48.51 -5.66
N ASN A 43 -15.75 -48.66 -6.85
CA ASN A 43 -16.30 -47.58 -7.64
C ASN A 43 -17.58 -46.98 -6.99
N PRO A 44 -17.66 -45.66 -6.82
CA PRO A 44 -18.82 -45.00 -6.19
C PRO A 44 -20.07 -44.91 -7.09
N MET A 45 -20.04 -45.52 -8.28
CA MET A 45 -21.13 -45.52 -9.27
C MET A 45 -21.95 -46.82 -9.28
N ASP A 46 -21.61 -47.80 -8.43
CA ASP A 46 -22.45 -48.99 -8.27
C ASP A 46 -23.73 -48.60 -7.51
N LEU A 47 -24.85 -48.53 -8.24
CA LEU A 47 -26.17 -48.32 -7.66
C LEU A 47 -26.56 -49.55 -6.82
N PRO A 48 -26.98 -49.38 -5.55
CA PRO A 48 -27.58 -50.46 -4.79
C PRO A 48 -28.81 -51.00 -5.53
N THR A 49 -28.81 -52.28 -5.90
CA THR A 49 -29.94 -52.93 -6.58
C THR A 49 -31.10 -53.31 -5.66
N ASP A 50 -30.94 -53.13 -4.34
CA ASP A 50 -32.01 -53.36 -3.37
C ASP A 50 -32.48 -52.04 -2.77
N PRO A 51 -33.80 -51.74 -2.79
CA PRO A 51 -34.33 -50.58 -2.10
C PRO A 51 -34.09 -50.74 -0.58
N PRO A 52 -33.70 -49.66 0.12
CA PRO A 52 -33.51 -49.72 1.56
C PRO A 52 -34.86 -50.00 2.23
N VAL A 53 -34.93 -51.10 2.97
CA VAL A 53 -36.07 -51.39 3.86
C VAL A 53 -36.02 -50.37 4.99
N ILE A 54 -36.93 -49.40 4.97
CA ILE A 54 -37.07 -48.41 6.05
C ILE A 54 -37.94 -49.03 7.15
N GLU A 55 -37.37 -49.30 8.32
CA GLU A 55 -38.12 -49.81 9.48
C GLU A 55 -39.21 -48.80 9.89
N GLY A 56 -40.45 -49.28 10.05
CA GLY A 56 -41.57 -48.49 10.57
C GLY A 56 -42.58 -47.99 9.52
N VAL A 57 -42.37 -48.28 8.24
CA VAL A 57 -43.29 -47.93 7.14
C VAL A 57 -43.85 -49.19 6.47
N PRO A 58 -45.15 -49.25 6.09
CA PRO A 58 -45.73 -50.43 5.48
C PRO A 58 -44.98 -50.85 4.20
N GLU A 59 -44.89 -52.15 3.95
CA GLU A 59 -44.28 -52.70 2.73
C GLU A 59 -45.06 -52.20 1.51
N GLY A 60 -44.40 -51.47 0.61
CA GLY A 60 -45.02 -50.82 -0.55
C GLY A 60 -45.53 -49.39 -0.32
N TYR A 61 -45.20 -48.75 0.80
CA TYR A 61 -45.43 -47.33 1.03
C TYR A 61 -44.58 -46.49 0.06
N ASP A 62 -45.24 -45.63 -0.72
CA ASP A 62 -44.60 -44.66 -1.62
C ASP A 62 -44.53 -43.29 -0.94
N PRO A 63 -43.34 -42.83 -0.49
CA PRO A 63 -43.16 -41.52 0.13
C PRO A 63 -43.55 -40.36 -0.80
N ALA A 64 -43.52 -40.57 -2.13
CA ALA A 64 -43.89 -39.54 -3.10
C ALA A 64 -45.41 -39.25 -3.09
N SER A 65 -46.21 -40.10 -2.46
CA SER A 65 -47.66 -39.86 -2.29
C SER A 65 -47.99 -38.78 -1.24
N GLU A 66 -47.02 -38.36 -0.42
CA GLU A 66 -47.18 -37.26 0.56
C GLU A 66 -46.80 -35.88 0.00
N GLU A 67 -46.15 -35.84 -1.17
CA GLU A 67 -45.82 -34.59 -1.85
C GLU A 67 -47.09 -34.05 -2.52
N ASP A 68 -47.64 -32.95 -2.00
CA ASP A 68 -48.76 -32.24 -2.61
C ASP A 68 -48.34 -31.72 -4.00
N ALA A 69 -48.90 -32.33 -5.05
CA ALA A 69 -48.69 -31.94 -6.45
C ALA A 69 -49.16 -30.51 -6.78
N GLY A 70 -49.74 -29.78 -5.81
CA GLY A 70 -50.29 -28.44 -5.97
C GLY A 70 -49.29 -27.27 -5.87
N LEU A 71 -48.01 -27.48 -5.53
CA LEU A 71 -47.08 -26.36 -5.29
C LEU A 71 -46.22 -25.91 -6.49
N ILE A 72 -46.50 -26.42 -7.69
CA ILE A 72 -45.95 -25.88 -8.94
C ILE A 72 -47.12 -25.37 -9.77
N THR A 73 -47.52 -24.11 -9.54
CA THR A 73 -48.45 -23.44 -10.45
C THR A 73 -47.71 -23.07 -11.74
N ALA A 74 -48.44 -22.92 -12.85
CA ALA A 74 -47.87 -22.62 -14.18
C ALA A 74 -47.07 -21.30 -14.28
N GLU A 75 -46.90 -20.59 -13.16
CA GLU A 75 -46.12 -19.35 -13.04
C GLU A 75 -44.74 -19.55 -12.38
N THR A 76 -44.41 -20.76 -11.94
CA THR A 76 -43.07 -21.07 -11.41
C THR A 76 -42.04 -21.01 -12.53
N GLN A 77 -41.20 -19.98 -12.53
CA GLN A 77 -40.04 -19.94 -13.43
C GLN A 77 -39.07 -21.06 -13.05
N VAL A 78 -38.76 -21.92 -14.03
CA VAL A 78 -37.77 -23.01 -13.93
C VAL A 78 -36.58 -22.71 -14.85
N ASP A 79 -35.40 -23.16 -14.48
CA ASP A 79 -34.23 -23.10 -15.36
C ASP A 79 -34.29 -24.16 -16.49
N GLU A 80 -33.28 -24.18 -17.37
CA GLU A 80 -33.19 -25.10 -18.52
C GLU A 80 -33.10 -26.59 -18.11
N LEU A 81 -32.89 -26.87 -16.82
CA LEU A 81 -32.86 -28.21 -16.22
C LEU A 81 -34.11 -28.51 -15.39
N GLY A 82 -35.10 -27.62 -15.37
CA GLY A 82 -36.38 -27.81 -14.69
C GLY A 82 -36.36 -27.47 -13.19
N ILE A 83 -35.34 -26.77 -12.69
CA ILE A 83 -35.22 -26.41 -11.27
C ILE A 83 -35.94 -25.08 -10.99
N PRO A 84 -36.82 -25.00 -9.98
CA PRO A 84 -37.54 -23.77 -9.64
C PRO A 84 -36.60 -22.66 -9.13
N LEU A 85 -36.70 -21.47 -9.73
CA LEU A 85 -35.74 -20.36 -9.58
C LEU A 85 -35.83 -19.53 -8.28
N TYR A 86 -36.67 -19.87 -7.29
CA TYR A 86 -36.75 -19.04 -6.07
C TYR A 86 -37.11 -19.78 -4.77
N ALA A 87 -36.08 -20.08 -3.96
CA ALA A 87 -36.05 -19.84 -2.50
C ALA A 87 -34.66 -20.15 -1.90
N GLY A 88 -33.93 -19.12 -1.47
CA GLY A 88 -33.27 -19.20 -0.16
C GLY A 88 -31.77 -19.50 -0.03
N ALA A 89 -30.94 -19.32 -1.07
CA ALA A 89 -29.49 -19.27 -0.86
C ALA A 89 -28.85 -18.13 -1.64
N THR A 90 -28.91 -16.91 -1.09
CA THR A 90 -27.83 -15.95 -1.38
C THR A 90 -26.56 -16.58 -0.81
N PRO A 91 -25.51 -16.84 -1.60
CA PRO A 91 -24.23 -17.27 -1.04
C PRO A 91 -23.81 -16.23 -0.01
N ILE A 92 -23.69 -16.62 1.26
CA ILE A 92 -23.01 -15.79 2.25
C ILE A 92 -21.53 -15.88 1.87
N PRO A 93 -20.86 -14.77 1.52
CA PRO A 93 -19.42 -14.78 1.40
C PRO A 93 -18.86 -15.17 2.77
N LEU A 94 -18.40 -16.42 2.91
CA LEU A 94 -17.58 -16.83 4.03
C LEU A 94 -16.18 -16.28 3.72
N ASP A 95 -15.89 -15.09 4.23
CA ASP A 95 -14.49 -14.68 4.36
C ASP A 95 -13.78 -15.78 5.16
N PRO A 96 -12.69 -16.36 4.65
CA PRO A 96 -11.91 -17.32 5.41
C PRO A 96 -11.58 -16.71 6.77
N ILE A 97 -12.15 -17.29 7.84
CA ILE A 97 -11.98 -16.82 9.22
C ILE A 97 -10.49 -16.85 9.64
N ASP A 98 -9.67 -17.54 8.86
CA ASP A 98 -8.26 -17.79 9.13
C ASP A 98 -7.37 -17.34 7.96
N MET A 99 -7.69 -16.19 7.34
CA MET A 99 -6.65 -15.49 6.59
C MET A 99 -5.59 -15.04 7.60
N PRO A 100 -4.32 -15.43 7.44
CA PRO A 100 -3.28 -15.04 8.39
C PRO A 100 -3.26 -13.51 8.49
N THR A 101 -3.38 -13.00 9.71
CA THR A 101 -3.19 -11.56 9.94
C THR A 101 -1.80 -11.21 9.40
N PRO A 102 -1.69 -10.23 8.48
CA PRO A 102 -0.40 -9.89 7.90
C PRO A 102 0.61 -9.60 9.01
N THR A 103 1.77 -10.26 8.96
CA THR A 103 2.85 -10.02 9.91
C THR A 103 3.15 -8.52 9.98
N PRO A 104 3.08 -7.89 11.17
CA PRO A 104 3.33 -6.46 11.30
C PRO A 104 4.72 -6.12 10.77
N ARG A 105 4.81 -5.12 9.89
CA ARG A 105 6.10 -4.61 9.44
C ARG A 105 6.86 -4.03 10.63
N GLN A 106 8.18 -4.22 10.66
CA GLN A 106 9.06 -3.45 11.54
C GLN A 106 8.92 -1.94 11.25
N ALA A 107 8.78 -1.14 12.30
CA ALA A 107 8.76 0.32 12.19
C ALA A 107 10.15 0.86 11.83
N LEU A 108 10.19 1.90 11.01
CA LEU A 108 11.43 2.62 10.73
C LEU A 108 11.84 3.47 11.94
N THR A 109 13.15 3.51 12.21
CA THR A 109 13.74 4.38 13.23
C THR A 109 14.54 5.47 12.55
N PHE A 110 14.31 6.72 12.93
CA PHE A 110 15.01 7.89 12.37
C PHE A 110 15.90 8.54 13.43
N THR A 111 17.09 8.96 13.01
CA THR A 111 17.92 9.91 13.75
C THR A 111 17.59 11.30 13.26
N TYR A 112 17.45 12.27 14.15
CA TYR A 112 17.12 13.64 13.80
C TYR A 112 18.36 14.54 13.85
N THR A 113 18.46 15.44 12.89
CA THR A 113 19.49 16.49 12.85
C THR A 113 18.87 17.85 12.58
N PRO A 114 19.47 18.94 13.07
CA PRO A 114 18.99 20.29 12.80
C PRO A 114 19.25 20.68 11.34
N TYR A 115 18.25 21.30 10.73
CA TYR A 115 18.29 21.93 9.41
C TYR A 115 17.96 23.41 9.55
N THR A 116 18.61 24.22 8.71
CA THR A 116 18.42 25.67 8.69
C THR A 116 18.05 26.10 7.27
N ALA A 117 16.82 26.58 7.11
CA ALA A 117 16.32 27.20 5.89
C ALA A 117 16.52 28.72 5.99
N THR A 118 17.71 29.17 5.61
CA THR A 118 18.13 30.57 5.79
C THR A 118 17.25 31.53 5.01
N ASN A 119 16.92 31.19 3.77
CA ASN A 119 16.06 32.03 2.92
C ASN A 119 14.64 32.17 3.46
N LEU A 120 14.12 31.12 4.10
CA LEU A 120 12.79 31.14 4.73
C LEU A 120 12.80 31.78 6.13
N GLY A 121 13.97 31.93 6.75
CA GLY A 121 14.10 32.39 8.13
C GLY A 121 13.68 31.33 9.15
N LEU A 122 13.90 30.04 8.87
CA LEU A 122 13.40 28.93 9.67
C LEU A 122 14.52 27.96 10.09
N THR A 123 14.35 27.33 11.25
CA THR A 123 15.13 26.16 11.66
C THR A 123 14.21 25.10 12.24
N PHE A 124 14.55 23.84 12.02
CA PHE A 124 13.76 22.67 12.43
C PHE A 124 14.64 21.43 12.45
N GLU A 125 14.14 20.32 12.99
CA GLU A 125 14.84 19.03 12.94
C GLU A 125 14.10 18.06 12.01
N SER A 126 14.85 17.28 11.24
CA SER A 126 14.34 16.26 10.33
C SER A 126 15.25 15.04 10.29
N ALA A 127 14.84 14.01 9.55
CA ALA A 127 15.61 12.78 9.35
C ALA A 127 17.02 13.09 8.80
N ALA A 128 18.04 12.53 9.46
CA ALA A 128 19.43 12.74 9.13
C ALA A 128 19.78 12.18 7.75
N GLY A 129 20.66 12.88 7.04
CA GLY A 129 21.20 12.44 5.75
C GLY A 129 20.34 12.79 4.53
N TYR A 130 19.25 13.54 4.71
CA TYR A 130 18.46 14.05 3.59
C TYR A 130 19.24 15.12 2.82
N THR A 131 19.14 15.08 1.50
CA THR A 131 19.76 16.07 0.61
C THR A 131 18.94 17.35 0.61
N VAL A 132 19.61 18.49 0.76
CA VAL A 132 18.99 19.81 0.82
C VAL A 132 19.01 20.46 -0.55
N ASP A 133 17.86 21.01 -0.97
CA ASP A 133 17.76 21.98 -2.04
C ASP A 133 17.15 23.28 -1.48
N ASP A 134 17.98 24.33 -1.42
CA ASP A 134 17.63 25.70 -1.00
C ASP A 134 17.99 26.69 -2.13
N SER A 135 17.88 26.22 -3.39
CA SER A 135 18.21 27.02 -4.57
C SER A 135 17.17 28.11 -4.88
N GLN A 136 15.94 27.94 -4.39
CA GLN A 136 14.84 28.89 -4.57
C GLN A 136 14.65 29.71 -3.28
N PRO A 137 14.43 31.03 -3.38
CA PRO A 137 14.34 31.91 -2.21
C PRO A 137 13.14 31.57 -1.31
N ASP A 138 12.05 31.11 -1.92
CA ASP A 138 10.76 30.89 -1.24
C ASP A 138 10.51 29.40 -0.96
N THR A 139 11.45 28.50 -1.25
CA THR A 139 11.26 27.05 -1.13
C THR A 139 12.51 26.35 -0.59
N TYR A 140 12.30 25.43 0.34
CA TYR A 140 13.31 24.58 0.93
C TYR A 140 12.86 23.12 0.84
N ILE A 141 13.65 22.28 0.19
CA ILE A 141 13.29 20.87 -0.07
C ILE A 141 14.32 19.97 0.61
N LEU A 142 13.82 19.00 1.37
CA LEU A 142 14.59 17.88 1.88
C LEU A 142 14.18 16.61 1.16
N THR A 143 15.12 15.95 0.51
CA THR A 143 14.89 14.73 -0.26
C THR A 143 15.66 13.56 0.33
N GLU A 144 14.99 12.44 0.50
CA GLU A 144 15.60 11.19 0.94
C GLU A 144 16.56 10.67 -0.14
N PRO A 145 17.81 10.33 0.22
CA PRO A 145 18.79 9.85 -0.74
C PRO A 145 18.34 8.51 -1.36
N PRO A 146 18.71 8.23 -2.63
CA PRO A 146 18.25 7.03 -3.33
C PRO A 146 18.51 5.70 -2.59
N GLU A 147 19.62 5.63 -1.87
CA GLU A 147 20.04 4.44 -1.10
C GLU A 147 19.11 4.12 0.08
N GLN A 148 18.31 5.09 0.54
CA GLN A 148 17.40 4.94 1.67
C GLN A 148 15.95 4.74 1.24
N MET A 149 15.64 4.93 -0.05
CA MET A 149 14.30 4.85 -0.61
C MET A 149 13.60 3.54 -0.24
N LYS A 150 12.29 3.65 0.00
CA LYS A 150 11.40 2.50 0.22
C LYS A 150 10.32 2.47 -0.85
N ASP A 151 9.96 1.28 -1.28
CA ASP A 151 8.95 1.03 -2.32
C ASP A 151 9.16 1.88 -3.59
N ASN A 152 10.42 2.13 -3.97
CA ASN A 152 10.80 2.97 -5.12
C ASN A 152 10.28 4.43 -5.05
N VAL A 153 9.93 4.93 -3.86
CA VAL A 153 9.49 6.31 -3.64
C VAL A 153 10.56 7.06 -2.84
N SER A 154 11.02 8.19 -3.37
CA SER A 154 11.86 9.13 -2.62
C SER A 154 10.96 10.01 -1.76
N VAL A 155 11.16 9.95 -0.44
CA VAL A 155 10.45 10.82 0.48
C VAL A 155 10.97 12.24 0.32
N GLN A 156 10.04 13.19 0.21
CA GLN A 156 10.37 14.61 0.15
C GLN A 156 9.57 15.38 1.17
N PHE A 157 10.22 16.33 1.82
CA PHE A 157 9.60 17.38 2.63
C PHE A 157 9.85 18.72 1.96
N VAL A 158 8.78 19.45 1.68
CA VAL A 158 8.81 20.76 1.03
C VAL A 158 8.29 21.79 2.02
N LEU A 159 9.12 22.78 2.31
CA LEU A 159 8.76 23.99 3.03
C LEU A 159 8.71 25.13 2.02
N GLN A 160 7.59 25.83 1.97
CA GLN A 160 7.43 26.95 1.05
C GLN A 160 6.79 28.13 1.77
N SER A 161 7.31 29.33 1.52
CA SER A 161 6.68 30.57 1.98
C SER A 161 6.16 31.37 0.80
N SER A 162 4.96 31.92 0.92
CA SER A 162 4.40 32.82 -0.08
C SER A 162 3.77 34.03 0.58
N THR A 163 3.77 35.18 -0.11
CA THR A 163 3.09 36.39 0.35
C THR A 163 1.68 36.42 -0.23
N VAL A 164 0.70 36.79 0.59
CA VAL A 164 -0.71 36.87 0.21
C VAL A 164 -1.24 38.30 0.39
N ALA A 165 -2.39 38.61 -0.21
CA ALA A 165 -3.00 39.93 -0.10
C ALA A 165 -3.46 40.26 1.33
N ALA A 166 -3.64 41.54 1.62
CA ALA A 166 -4.07 42.04 2.94
C ALA A 166 -5.40 41.45 3.42
N ASN A 167 -6.32 41.18 2.49
CA ASN A 167 -7.66 40.62 2.74
C ASN A 167 -7.69 39.09 2.77
N TYR A 168 -6.54 38.42 2.69
CA TYR A 168 -6.47 36.97 2.71
C TYR A 168 -6.91 36.42 4.07
N ALA A 169 -7.80 35.43 4.04
CA ALA A 169 -8.45 34.88 5.22
C ALA A 169 -8.30 33.35 5.30
N LEU A 170 -8.61 32.79 6.47
CA LEU A 170 -8.55 31.33 6.70
C LEU A 170 -9.42 30.52 5.71
N ASN A 171 -10.56 31.06 5.28
CA ASN A 171 -11.38 30.38 4.27
C ASN A 171 -10.66 30.27 2.91
N SER A 172 -9.91 31.30 2.51
CA SER A 172 -9.06 31.26 1.31
C SER A 172 -7.94 30.23 1.48
N LEU A 173 -7.30 30.19 2.66
CA LEU A 173 -6.29 29.18 2.98
C LEU A 173 -6.81 27.75 2.87
N SER A 174 -8.02 27.48 3.37
CA SER A 174 -8.63 26.16 3.25
C SER A 174 -8.88 25.77 1.78
N GLN A 175 -9.22 26.72 0.93
CA GLN A 175 -9.40 26.49 -0.50
C GLN A 175 -8.05 26.25 -1.18
N ASP A 176 -7.03 27.05 -0.87
CA ASP A 176 -5.69 26.95 -1.45
C ASP A 176 -5.01 25.62 -1.10
N VAL A 177 -5.13 25.15 0.14
CA VAL A 177 -4.63 23.82 0.55
C VAL A 177 -5.24 22.72 -0.30
N ARG A 178 -6.55 22.79 -0.53
CA ARG A 178 -7.27 21.80 -1.35
C ARG A 178 -6.90 21.91 -2.82
N THR A 179 -6.80 23.12 -3.37
CA THR A 179 -6.40 23.38 -4.76
C THR A 179 -4.99 22.86 -5.01
N TYR A 180 -4.04 23.21 -4.15
CA TYR A 180 -2.66 22.73 -4.25
C TYR A 180 -2.60 21.20 -4.23
N ALA A 181 -3.30 20.55 -3.29
CA ALA A 181 -3.34 19.09 -3.24
C ALA A 181 -4.06 18.46 -4.45
N ALA A 182 -5.06 19.13 -5.03
CA ALA A 182 -5.70 18.67 -6.26
C ALA A 182 -4.76 18.80 -7.47
N ASP A 183 -3.99 19.87 -7.53
CA ASP A 183 -3.03 20.13 -8.61
C ASP A 183 -1.89 19.13 -8.62
N LEU A 184 -1.39 18.71 -7.44
CA LEU A 184 -0.42 17.62 -7.31
C LEU A 184 -0.89 16.32 -8.00
N GLY A 185 -2.20 16.04 -7.92
CA GLY A 185 -2.80 14.83 -8.50
C GLY A 185 -2.96 14.83 -10.02
N LYS A 186 -2.73 15.96 -10.69
CA LYS A 186 -2.92 16.10 -12.14
C LYS A 186 -1.79 15.50 -12.97
N VAL A 187 -0.63 15.23 -12.35
CA VAL A 187 0.58 14.83 -13.05
C VAL A 187 1.11 13.53 -12.47
N ASN A 188 1.43 12.55 -13.32
CA ASN A 188 2.04 11.26 -12.97
C ASN A 188 1.18 10.28 -12.15
N TYR A 189 -0.13 10.53 -12.00
CA TYR A 189 -1.05 9.66 -11.26
C TYR A 189 -2.15 9.09 -12.15
N LYS A 190 -2.44 7.79 -12.00
CA LYS A 190 -3.63 7.15 -12.57
C LYS A 190 -4.85 7.30 -11.67
N GLU A 191 -4.63 7.32 -10.37
CA GLU A 191 -5.67 7.48 -9.35
C GLU A 191 -5.21 8.51 -8.34
N TRP A 192 -6.10 9.44 -7.99
CA TRP A 192 -5.82 10.45 -6.99
C TRP A 192 -7.02 10.58 -6.05
N ARG A 193 -6.75 10.45 -4.75
CA ARG A 193 -7.76 10.59 -3.71
C ARG A 193 -7.31 11.62 -2.69
N LEU A 194 -8.12 12.65 -2.53
CA LEU A 194 -8.03 13.60 -1.44
C LEU A 194 -8.87 13.11 -0.25
N TYR A 195 -8.38 13.37 0.96
CA TYR A 195 -9.15 13.22 2.18
C TYR A 195 -9.78 14.56 2.57
N ASP A 196 -10.58 14.55 3.63
CA ASP A 196 -11.17 15.78 4.15
C ASP A 196 -10.12 16.75 4.67
N THR A 197 -10.44 18.03 4.51
CA THR A 197 -9.62 19.13 5.02
C THR A 197 -9.89 19.28 6.51
N ALA A 198 -8.82 19.37 7.30
CA ALA A 198 -8.91 19.52 8.75
C ALA A 198 -8.06 20.68 9.26
N GLU A 199 -8.50 21.31 10.33
CA GLU A 199 -7.76 22.42 10.96
C GLU A 199 -6.63 21.89 11.84
N ARG A 200 -5.46 22.51 11.75
CA ARG A 200 -4.32 22.25 12.64
C ARG A 200 -3.35 23.43 12.65
N THR A 201 -2.70 23.65 13.78
CA THR A 201 -1.70 24.71 13.90
C THR A 201 -0.34 24.30 13.34
N LEU A 202 0.38 25.28 12.78
CA LEU A 202 1.78 25.20 12.36
C LEU A 202 2.48 26.46 12.89
N MET A 203 3.61 26.30 13.60
CA MET A 203 4.28 27.41 14.31
C MET A 203 3.33 28.22 15.22
N GLY A 204 2.36 27.55 15.84
CA GLY A 204 1.35 28.18 16.70
C GLY A 204 0.26 28.98 15.97
N GLN A 205 0.34 29.13 14.64
CA GLN A 205 -0.66 29.84 13.85
C GLN A 205 -1.71 28.87 13.31
N ARG A 206 -2.93 29.38 13.08
CA ARG A 206 -4.04 28.59 12.53
C ARG A 206 -3.78 28.24 11.06
N GLY A 207 -4.12 27.01 10.71
CA GLY A 207 -3.89 26.48 9.37
C GLY A 207 -4.78 25.28 9.06
N TYR A 208 -4.71 24.83 7.82
CA TYR A 208 -5.43 23.66 7.35
C TYR A 208 -4.46 22.66 6.75
N TYR A 209 -4.77 21.38 6.93
CA TYR A 209 -4.07 20.31 6.24
C TYR A 209 -5.04 19.40 5.51
N ILE A 210 -4.52 18.75 4.47
CA ILE A 210 -5.22 17.74 3.71
C ILE A 210 -4.25 16.58 3.49
N ASN A 211 -4.73 15.36 3.71
CA ASN A 211 -4.00 14.16 3.31
C ASN A 211 -4.42 13.77 1.90
N TYR A 212 -3.55 13.04 1.21
CA TYR A 212 -3.89 12.45 -0.07
C TYR A 212 -3.29 11.05 -0.21
N ARG A 213 -3.85 10.29 -1.15
CA ARG A 213 -3.30 9.03 -1.66
C ARG A 213 -3.26 9.11 -3.18
N GLY A 214 -2.10 8.86 -3.76
CA GLY A 214 -1.92 8.76 -5.20
C GLY A 214 -1.49 7.35 -5.60
N VAL A 215 -1.95 6.88 -6.74
CA VAL A 215 -1.36 5.71 -7.41
C VAL A 215 -0.76 6.19 -8.72
N MET A 216 0.54 5.97 -8.88
CA MET A 216 1.32 6.36 -10.04
C MET A 216 1.07 5.42 -11.23
N HIS A 217 1.54 5.78 -12.42
CA HIS A 217 1.40 4.95 -13.62
C HIS A 217 2.18 3.63 -13.59
N ASP A 218 3.20 3.55 -12.73
CA ASP A 218 3.99 2.34 -12.46
C ASP A 218 3.41 1.49 -11.30
N ASP A 219 2.15 1.74 -10.93
CA ASP A 219 1.46 1.13 -9.80
C ASP A 219 2.01 1.47 -8.41
N THR A 220 3.03 2.31 -8.31
CA THR A 220 3.57 2.78 -7.04
C THR A 220 2.52 3.61 -6.29
N VAL A 221 2.27 3.25 -5.03
CA VAL A 221 1.29 3.95 -4.19
C VAL A 221 2.02 4.91 -3.26
N VAL A 222 1.63 6.17 -3.32
CA VAL A 222 2.14 7.22 -2.43
C VAL A 222 1.07 7.79 -1.53
N ARG A 223 1.49 8.31 -0.40
CA ARG A 223 0.67 9.09 0.52
C ARG A 223 1.42 10.37 0.86
N GLY A 224 0.66 11.39 1.21
CA GLY A 224 1.26 12.64 1.64
C GLY A 224 0.28 13.54 2.34
N ARG A 225 0.81 14.65 2.82
CA ARG A 225 0.06 15.69 3.49
C ARG A 225 0.55 17.04 3.02
N VAL A 226 -0.39 17.92 2.73
CA VAL A 226 -0.14 19.35 2.55
C VAL A 226 -0.73 20.07 3.74
N HIS A 227 0.07 20.86 4.45
CA HIS A 227 -0.38 21.70 5.57
C HIS A 227 0.06 23.12 5.31
N MET A 228 -0.90 24.05 5.29
CA MET A 228 -0.61 25.48 5.18
C MET A 228 -1.15 26.21 6.39
N ALA A 229 -0.43 27.23 6.85
CA ALA A 229 -0.86 28.11 7.91
C ALA A 229 -0.63 29.58 7.55
N LEU A 230 -1.56 30.42 8.01
CA LEU A 230 -1.50 31.86 7.81
C LEU A 230 -0.59 32.46 8.88
N MET A 231 0.61 32.86 8.47
CA MET A 231 1.60 33.51 9.31
C MET A 231 1.29 35.01 9.48
N PRO A 232 1.84 35.66 10.51
CA PRO A 232 1.89 37.11 10.59
C PRO A 232 2.50 37.74 9.32
N ASN A 233 2.18 39.01 9.06
CA ASN A 233 2.65 39.78 7.90
C ASN A 233 2.18 39.23 6.55
N ASN A 234 0.96 38.67 6.49
CA ASN A 234 0.33 38.20 5.26
C ASN A 234 1.21 37.21 4.50
N ARG A 235 1.77 36.24 5.21
CA ARG A 235 2.53 35.14 4.62
C ARG A 235 1.80 33.82 4.84
N VAL A 236 1.86 32.93 3.86
CA VAL A 236 1.44 31.54 4.03
C VAL A 236 2.70 30.68 4.09
N LEU A 237 2.79 29.87 5.14
CA LEU A 237 3.82 28.84 5.26
C LEU A 237 3.17 27.49 4.94
N MET A 238 3.76 26.78 4.00
CA MET A 238 3.39 25.42 3.64
C MET A 238 4.46 24.44 4.14
N LEU A 239 4.01 23.35 4.75
CA LEU A 239 4.78 22.12 4.96
C LEU A 239 4.06 20.99 4.22
N HIS A 240 4.72 20.44 3.20
CA HIS A 240 4.23 19.31 2.42
C HIS A 240 5.19 18.14 2.56
N PHE A 241 4.66 16.92 2.61
CA PHE A 241 5.47 15.74 2.43
C PHE A 241 4.79 14.67 1.57
N VAL A 242 5.61 13.87 0.89
CA VAL A 242 5.21 12.68 0.15
C VAL A 242 6.05 11.49 0.61
N CYS A 243 5.43 10.32 0.73
CA CYS A 243 6.06 9.10 1.20
C CYS A 243 5.43 7.85 0.57
N PRO A 244 6.11 6.69 0.60
CA PRO A 244 5.54 5.43 0.16
C PRO A 244 4.39 5.01 1.07
N ALA A 245 3.31 4.50 0.47
CA ALA A 245 2.04 4.29 1.18
C ALA A 245 2.14 3.32 2.36
N ASN A 246 2.99 2.30 2.25
CA ASN A 246 3.20 1.34 3.33
C ASN A 246 3.86 2.00 4.54
N PHE A 247 4.75 2.98 4.35
CA PHE A 247 5.54 3.62 5.41
C PHE A 247 4.94 4.93 5.92
N ASN A 248 3.70 5.24 5.53
CA ASN A 248 3.05 6.49 5.88
C ASN A 248 2.98 6.77 7.39
N SER A 249 2.81 5.74 8.25
CA SER A 249 2.84 5.91 9.71
C SER A 249 4.16 6.50 10.20
N ASP A 250 5.26 5.98 9.68
CA ASP A 250 6.61 6.26 10.16
C ASP A 250 7.04 7.65 9.69
N TYR A 251 6.79 7.97 8.42
CA TYR A 251 7.06 9.31 7.88
C TYR A 251 6.09 10.39 8.39
N THR A 252 4.87 10.03 8.81
CA THR A 252 4.02 10.96 9.56
C THR A 252 4.64 11.29 10.93
N GLY A 253 5.40 10.38 11.51
CA GLY A 253 6.23 10.64 12.70
C GLY A 253 7.28 11.71 12.43
N VAL A 254 8.06 11.57 11.35
CA VAL A 254 9.07 12.57 10.93
C VAL A 254 8.41 13.93 10.64
N TYR A 255 7.30 13.94 9.90
CA TYR A 255 6.51 15.15 9.67
C TYR A 255 6.10 15.84 10.98
N SER A 256 5.64 15.06 11.95
CA SER A 256 5.21 15.60 13.24
C SER A 256 6.39 16.18 14.01
N HIS A 257 7.56 15.53 13.97
CA HIS A 257 8.79 16.05 14.57
C HIS A 257 9.23 17.37 13.94
N ILE A 258 9.21 17.48 12.61
CA ILE A 258 9.49 18.75 11.90
C ILE A 258 8.54 19.84 12.38
N ARG A 259 7.23 19.56 12.38
CA ARG A 259 6.19 20.51 12.82
C ARG A 259 6.36 20.95 14.28
N ASP A 260 6.87 20.08 15.14
CA ASP A 260 7.02 20.35 16.57
C ASP A 260 8.33 21.11 16.88
N THR A 261 9.34 20.97 16.02
CA THR A 261 10.66 21.60 16.20
C THR A 261 10.85 22.88 15.38
N ILE A 262 9.99 23.12 14.38
CA ILE A 262 10.07 24.29 13.50
C ILE A 262 9.85 25.61 14.25
N LYS A 263 10.78 26.53 14.06
CA LYS A 263 10.77 27.87 14.65
C LYS A 263 11.42 28.88 13.72
N ALA A 264 11.08 30.15 13.92
CA ALA A 264 11.77 31.25 13.27
C ALA A 264 13.22 31.34 13.78
N LEU A 265 14.14 31.77 12.91
CA LEU A 265 15.52 32.12 13.27
C LEU A 265 15.60 33.35 14.15
#